data_AF-R5M134-F1
#
_entry.id   AF-R5M134-F1
#
_cell.length_a   1.000
_cell.length_b   1.000
_cell.length_c   1.000
_cell.angle_alpha   90.00
_cell.angle_beta   90.00
_cell.angle_gamma   90.00
#
_symmetry.space_group_name_H-M   'P 1'
#
loop_
_entity.id
_entity.type
_entity.pdbx_description
1 polymer ?
#
loop_
_entity_poly.entity_id
_entity_poly.type
_entity_poly.pdbx_seq_one_letter_code
_entity_poly.pdbx_strand_id
1 'polypeptide(L)'
;MKKMKQIRLVVTLIIIGLFIWFLVLSPYITFKKNERTMLEAAKRYYELNSDKLPTGTRMSTVTLQTLSRESYIKEDFYVPFSKKPCSITKSWVKVKHTDSGYKYYTYLQCGVLKSTTDHTGPVITLNGSSEITINKGDTYKEPGVKKVVDNTDGKIDVKEVEITGEVNTSKVGTYTITYSVMDSFKNETVKKRTVKVVQQLKNTVEKATKTGLYVGEVTNNYIKFSGMNFRIVGVVDGNVKIASAEDIANVNYSDLDEWLKYYYEHINKDSKDYVVKTKYCNDTLTDTSTKECSKYTDEKYVYILSVQDINNATDDAGNSYLYPETIDWVANAKTNKESWTTREYFSDSTLKYMEFSKDYNFGIRPVLTIKGDALITSGDGTSEKPYMIDDYDIGTSGDKVNTRLSGEFIEYSNMLWQIIETTDSSLTKVISYNTMTVDSLRDISYPTGETKNIYNPNKKGNIGYIINQKASDAIDEKYFVKTEIEVPIYKTLATYKGTSSTKKYNVKFHAPNMYEMHTARNTNTQRSYWLMNSSNEEYRRYIVSEIGVVFYEKEGTPTDAGTRIVGYLDKNCQIVQGQGTKDNPYKITK
;
A
#
# COMPACT_ATOMS: atom_id res chain seq x y z
N MET A 1 -37.54 62.82 -35.53
CA MET A 1 -37.26 61.79 -34.49
C MET A 1 -38.02 60.46 -34.64
N LYS A 2 -39.29 60.43 -35.05
CA LYS A 2 -40.11 59.19 -35.16
C LYS A 2 -39.63 58.18 -36.23
N LYS A 3 -39.26 58.64 -37.43
CA LYS A 3 -38.76 57.80 -38.56
C LYS A 3 -37.45 57.06 -38.25
N MET A 4 -36.47 57.72 -37.59
CA MET A 4 -35.21 57.07 -37.19
C MET A 4 -35.42 55.99 -36.12
N LYS A 5 -36.39 56.16 -35.20
CA LYS A 5 -36.74 55.12 -34.22
C LYS A 5 -37.36 53.89 -34.91
N GLN A 6 -38.21 54.08 -35.92
CA GLN A 6 -38.78 52.98 -36.72
C GLN A 6 -37.71 52.23 -37.54
N ILE A 7 -36.79 52.94 -38.19
CA ILE A 7 -35.70 52.29 -38.96
C ILE A 7 -34.78 51.49 -38.02
N ARG A 8 -34.40 52.05 -36.86
CA ARG A 8 -33.62 51.32 -35.87
C ARG A 8 -34.35 50.07 -35.38
N LEU A 9 -35.65 50.16 -35.10
CA LEU A 9 -36.47 49.01 -34.71
C LEU A 9 -36.46 47.92 -35.80
N VAL A 10 -36.67 48.28 -37.05
CA VAL A 10 -36.68 47.32 -38.18
C VAL A 10 -35.32 46.66 -38.37
N VAL A 11 -34.22 47.44 -38.34
CA VAL A 11 -32.86 46.90 -38.43
C VAL A 11 -32.56 45.98 -37.25
N THR A 12 -32.94 46.36 -36.03
CA THR A 12 -32.78 45.51 -34.85
C THR A 12 -33.57 44.20 -34.98
N LEU A 13 -34.80 44.23 -35.49
CA LEU A 13 -35.60 43.02 -35.73
C LEU A 13 -34.99 42.11 -36.80
N ILE A 14 -34.44 42.66 -37.88
CA ILE A 14 -33.72 41.88 -38.90
C ILE A 14 -32.48 41.22 -38.30
N ILE A 15 -31.70 41.97 -37.52
CA ILE A 15 -30.51 41.46 -36.84
C ILE A 15 -30.90 40.33 -35.87
N ILE A 16 -31.95 40.51 -35.05
CA ILE A 16 -32.48 39.46 -34.16
C ILE A 16 -32.92 38.24 -34.99
N GLY A 17 -33.62 38.43 -36.11
CA GLY A 17 -34.04 37.35 -36.99
C GLY A 17 -32.86 36.56 -37.56
N LEU A 18 -31.79 37.25 -37.99
CA LEU A 18 -30.55 36.62 -38.44
C LEU A 18 -29.86 35.85 -37.30
N PHE A 19 -29.80 36.43 -36.10
CA PHE A 19 -29.24 35.74 -34.93
C PHE A 19 -30.04 34.48 -34.58
N ILE A 20 -31.38 34.52 -34.59
CA ILE A 20 -32.23 33.34 -34.35
C ILE A 20 -32.01 32.29 -35.45
N TRP A 21 -31.94 32.71 -36.72
CA TRP A 21 -31.71 31.80 -37.84
C TRP A 21 -30.36 31.08 -37.72
N PHE A 22 -29.28 31.82 -37.52
CA PHE A 22 -27.93 31.25 -37.49
C PHE A 22 -27.62 30.53 -36.18
N LEU A 23 -28.05 31.03 -35.02
CA LEU A 23 -27.68 30.45 -33.73
C LEU A 23 -28.66 29.36 -33.23
N VAL A 24 -29.89 29.30 -33.75
CA VAL A 24 -30.91 28.38 -33.25
C VAL A 24 -31.47 27.49 -34.35
N LEU A 25 -32.07 28.08 -35.39
CA LEU A 25 -32.83 27.31 -36.39
C LEU A 25 -31.93 26.46 -37.29
N SER A 26 -30.89 27.05 -37.88
CA SER A 26 -29.96 26.33 -38.77
C SER A 26 -29.24 25.18 -38.05
N PRO A 27 -28.68 25.34 -36.84
CA PRO A 27 -28.14 24.24 -36.06
C PRO A 27 -29.13 23.11 -35.81
N TYR A 28 -30.37 23.45 -35.44
CA TYR A 28 -31.42 22.48 -35.14
C TYR A 28 -31.87 21.69 -36.38
N ILE A 29 -32.02 22.36 -37.53
CA ILE A 29 -32.37 21.70 -38.80
C ILE A 29 -31.28 20.70 -39.20
N THR A 30 -30.00 21.10 -39.13
CA THR A 30 -28.88 20.20 -39.43
C THR A 30 -28.82 19.03 -38.44
N PHE A 31 -29.04 19.28 -37.15
CA PHE A 31 -29.14 18.23 -36.14
C PHE A 31 -30.21 17.19 -36.49
N LYS A 32 -31.42 17.62 -36.86
CA LYS A 32 -32.50 16.72 -37.27
C LYS A 32 -32.23 15.99 -38.58
N LYS A 33 -31.48 16.60 -39.50
CA LYS A 33 -30.99 15.90 -40.70
C LYS A 33 -30.04 14.76 -40.31
N ASN A 34 -29.06 15.04 -39.44
CA ASN A 34 -28.10 14.03 -38.98
C ASN A 34 -28.78 12.88 -38.23
N GLU A 35 -29.77 13.18 -37.39
CA GLU A 35 -30.56 12.17 -36.67
C GLU A 35 -31.29 11.22 -37.64
N ARG A 36 -31.86 11.75 -38.74
CA ARG A 36 -32.48 10.94 -39.79
C ARG A 36 -31.46 10.11 -40.57
N THR A 37 -30.33 10.71 -40.95
CA THR A 37 -29.25 9.99 -41.64
C THR A 37 -28.76 8.81 -40.80
N MET A 38 -28.60 9.02 -39.49
CA MET A 38 -28.21 7.97 -38.56
C MET A 38 -29.23 6.82 -38.50
N LEU A 39 -30.51 7.17 -38.44
CA LEU A 39 -31.60 6.19 -38.40
C LEU A 39 -31.62 5.32 -39.66
N GLU A 40 -31.52 5.93 -40.84
CA GLU A 40 -31.52 5.18 -42.12
C GLU A 40 -30.27 4.30 -42.25
N ALA A 41 -29.11 4.78 -41.80
CA ALA A 41 -27.90 3.95 -41.73
C ALA A 41 -28.08 2.74 -40.81
N ALA A 42 -28.73 2.91 -39.65
CA ALA A 42 -29.01 1.82 -38.73
C ALA A 42 -30.02 0.81 -39.31
N LYS A 43 -31.07 1.26 -39.99
CA LYS A 43 -32.01 0.35 -40.69
C LYS A 43 -31.27 -0.50 -41.72
N ARG A 44 -30.44 0.13 -42.56
CA ARG A 44 -29.61 -0.57 -43.54
C ARG A 44 -28.64 -1.57 -42.90
N TYR A 45 -28.06 -1.22 -41.75
CA TYR A 45 -27.24 -2.13 -40.97
C TYR A 45 -28.01 -3.40 -40.58
N TYR A 46 -29.22 -3.26 -40.03
CA TYR A 46 -30.03 -4.40 -39.63
C TYR A 46 -30.66 -5.17 -40.81
N GLU A 47 -30.90 -4.52 -41.94
CA GLU A 47 -31.31 -5.21 -43.19
C GLU A 47 -30.23 -6.18 -43.68
N LEU A 48 -28.96 -5.78 -43.63
CA LEU A 48 -27.83 -6.62 -44.04
C LEU A 48 -27.35 -7.58 -42.93
N ASN A 49 -27.78 -7.37 -41.69
CA ASN A 49 -27.41 -8.17 -40.52
C ASN A 49 -28.68 -8.58 -39.75
N SER A 50 -29.58 -9.29 -40.42
CA SER A 50 -30.89 -9.65 -39.86
C SER A 50 -30.79 -10.57 -38.65
N ASP A 51 -29.69 -11.32 -38.52
CA ASP A 51 -29.33 -12.11 -37.34
C ASP A 51 -29.13 -11.27 -36.07
N LYS A 52 -28.83 -9.97 -36.22
CA LYS A 52 -28.63 -9.03 -35.11
C LYS A 52 -29.92 -8.32 -34.68
N LEU A 53 -31.03 -8.56 -35.37
CA LEU A 53 -32.34 -8.04 -34.97
C LEU A 53 -32.81 -8.73 -33.68
N PRO A 54 -33.41 -7.99 -32.74
CA PRO A 54 -33.83 -8.55 -31.48
C PRO A 54 -35.12 -9.37 -31.65
N THR A 55 -35.22 -10.47 -30.91
CA THR A 55 -36.46 -11.24 -30.75
C THR A 55 -37.06 -11.03 -29.36
N GLY A 56 -38.39 -11.19 -29.26
CA GLY A 56 -39.12 -11.00 -28.01
C GLY A 56 -39.01 -9.57 -27.45
N THR A 57 -38.72 -9.44 -26.16
CA THR A 57 -38.67 -8.15 -25.44
C THR A 57 -37.29 -7.47 -25.47
N ARG A 58 -36.30 -8.06 -26.14
CA ARG A 58 -34.93 -7.53 -26.20
C ARG A 58 -34.86 -6.28 -27.08
N MET A 59 -33.87 -5.43 -26.82
CA MET A 59 -33.47 -4.35 -27.72
C MET A 59 -32.07 -4.62 -28.25
N SER A 60 -31.87 -4.40 -29.54
CA SER A 60 -30.55 -4.41 -30.16
C SER A 60 -30.07 -2.97 -30.33
N THR A 61 -28.78 -2.71 -30.13
CA THR A 61 -28.19 -1.37 -30.22
C THR A 61 -27.08 -1.35 -31.25
N VAL A 62 -27.09 -0.36 -32.14
CA VAL A 62 -25.97 -0.05 -33.03
C VAL A 62 -25.50 1.38 -32.76
N THR A 63 -24.20 1.56 -32.52
CA THR A 63 -23.63 2.88 -32.20
C THR A 63 -23.27 3.64 -33.46
N LEU A 64 -23.18 4.98 -33.37
CA LEU A 64 -22.65 5.80 -34.47
C LEU A 64 -21.23 5.38 -34.83
N GLN A 65 -20.39 5.03 -33.84
CA GLN A 65 -19.05 4.50 -34.09
C GLN A 65 -19.08 3.23 -34.95
N THR A 66 -19.98 2.28 -34.68
CA THR A 66 -20.14 1.06 -35.49
C THR A 66 -20.56 1.41 -36.91
N LEU A 67 -21.57 2.28 -37.06
CA LEU A 67 -22.09 2.68 -38.38
C LEU A 67 -21.03 3.41 -39.22
N SER A 68 -20.23 4.28 -38.61
CA SER A 68 -19.12 4.96 -39.29
C SER A 68 -18.00 3.98 -39.65
N ARG A 69 -17.59 3.12 -38.72
CA ARG A 69 -16.51 2.13 -38.93
C ARG A 69 -16.85 1.14 -40.04
N GLU A 70 -18.11 0.72 -40.12
CA GLU A 70 -18.59 -0.21 -41.15
C GLU A 70 -19.11 0.52 -42.41
N SER A 71 -18.79 1.82 -42.56
CA SER A 71 -19.07 2.62 -43.75
C SER A 71 -20.56 2.77 -44.13
N TYR A 72 -21.47 2.57 -43.17
CA TYR A 72 -22.88 2.94 -43.33
C TYR A 72 -23.09 4.45 -43.27
N ILE A 73 -22.17 5.18 -42.64
CA ILE A 73 -22.11 6.65 -42.57
C ILE A 73 -20.77 7.09 -43.14
N LYS A 74 -20.81 7.94 -44.18
CA LYS A 74 -19.62 8.38 -44.92
C LYS A 74 -19.05 9.71 -44.42
N GLU A 75 -19.86 10.49 -43.72
CA GLU A 75 -19.51 11.84 -43.27
C GLU A 75 -19.69 11.93 -41.76
N ASP A 76 -18.76 12.60 -41.11
CA ASP A 76 -18.90 12.98 -39.70
C ASP A 76 -20.09 13.92 -39.53
N PHE A 77 -20.89 13.66 -38.50
CA PHE A 77 -22.01 14.54 -38.19
C PHE A 77 -21.52 15.80 -37.47
N TYR A 78 -21.76 16.95 -38.08
CA TYR A 78 -21.53 18.27 -37.49
C TYR A 78 -22.84 19.05 -37.42
N VAL A 79 -22.92 19.95 -36.44
CA VAL A 79 -23.92 21.01 -36.39
C VAL A 79 -23.23 22.36 -36.60
N PRO A 80 -23.85 23.32 -37.30
CA PRO A 80 -23.30 24.66 -37.51
C PRO A 80 -22.73 25.26 -36.22
N PHE A 81 -21.57 25.92 -36.34
CA PHE A 81 -20.84 26.58 -35.24
C PHE A 81 -20.31 25.66 -34.13
N SER A 82 -20.48 24.34 -34.23
CA SER A 82 -19.80 23.39 -33.34
C SER A 82 -18.34 23.20 -33.79
N LYS A 83 -17.41 23.37 -32.86
CA LYS A 83 -15.98 23.04 -33.05
C LYS A 83 -15.69 21.54 -33.03
N LYS A 84 -16.68 20.71 -32.69
CA LYS A 84 -16.53 19.25 -32.55
C LYS A 84 -17.66 18.50 -33.27
N PRO A 85 -17.38 17.32 -33.85
CA PRO A 85 -18.42 16.46 -34.38
C PRO A 85 -19.34 15.94 -33.26
N CYS A 86 -20.47 15.39 -33.65
CA CYS A 86 -21.35 14.64 -32.75
C CYS A 86 -20.61 13.45 -32.14
N SER A 87 -20.96 13.09 -30.91
CA SER A 87 -20.28 12.04 -30.17
C SER A 87 -20.59 10.67 -30.74
N ILE A 88 -19.60 10.05 -31.39
CA ILE A 88 -19.76 8.70 -31.98
C ILE A 88 -19.91 7.60 -30.93
N THR A 89 -19.43 7.82 -29.70
CA THR A 89 -19.49 6.87 -28.59
C THR A 89 -20.74 7.00 -27.73
N LYS A 90 -21.35 8.19 -27.67
CA LYS A 90 -22.60 8.42 -26.92
C LYS A 90 -23.85 8.33 -27.79
N SER A 91 -23.70 8.37 -29.11
CA SER A 91 -24.84 8.31 -30.04
C SER A 91 -25.10 6.89 -30.51
N TRP A 92 -26.37 6.49 -30.57
CA TRP A 92 -26.81 5.14 -30.93
C TRP A 92 -28.20 5.11 -31.55
N VAL A 93 -28.51 4.01 -32.23
CA VAL A 93 -29.88 3.62 -32.60
C VAL A 93 -30.20 2.29 -31.91
N LYS A 94 -31.30 2.25 -31.17
CA LYS A 94 -31.86 1.02 -30.61
C LYS A 94 -33.03 0.56 -31.45
N VAL A 95 -33.16 -0.74 -31.65
CA VAL A 95 -34.30 -1.37 -32.32
C VAL A 95 -34.99 -2.34 -31.35
N LYS A 96 -36.31 -2.42 -31.41
CA LYS A 96 -37.16 -3.33 -30.64
C LYS A 96 -38.18 -3.99 -31.56
N HIS A 97 -38.42 -5.28 -31.39
CA HIS A 97 -39.52 -5.97 -32.07
C HIS A 97 -40.86 -5.64 -31.38
N THR A 98 -41.88 -5.37 -32.19
CA THR A 98 -43.25 -5.06 -31.76
C THR A 98 -44.22 -5.85 -32.63
N ASP A 99 -45.50 -5.90 -32.24
CA ASP A 99 -46.54 -6.55 -33.04
C ASP A 99 -46.69 -5.93 -34.45
N SER A 100 -46.30 -4.65 -34.59
CA SER A 100 -46.28 -3.91 -35.86
C SER A 100 -44.93 -3.98 -36.60
N GLY A 101 -44.01 -4.86 -36.20
CA GLY A 101 -42.66 -4.99 -36.75
C GLY A 101 -41.60 -4.26 -35.91
N TYR A 102 -40.50 -3.85 -36.53
CA TYR A 102 -39.36 -3.25 -35.83
C TYR A 102 -39.53 -1.74 -35.60
N LYS A 103 -39.46 -1.31 -34.35
CA LYS A 103 -39.47 0.10 -33.94
C LYS A 103 -38.06 0.55 -33.57
N TYR A 104 -37.66 1.71 -34.08
CA TYR A 104 -36.32 2.27 -33.91
C TYR A 104 -36.35 3.54 -33.06
N TYR A 105 -35.34 3.71 -32.23
CA TYR A 105 -35.14 4.85 -31.34
C TYR A 105 -33.73 5.41 -31.55
N THR A 106 -33.64 6.66 -31.99
CA THR A 106 -32.35 7.31 -32.25
C THR A 106 -32.00 8.25 -31.11
N TYR A 107 -30.78 8.13 -30.59
CA TYR A 107 -30.17 9.10 -29.71
C TYR A 107 -28.89 9.64 -30.33
N LEU A 108 -28.90 10.92 -30.71
CA LEU A 108 -27.76 11.63 -31.28
C LEU A 108 -27.35 12.75 -30.32
N GLN A 109 -26.05 12.86 -30.02
CA GLN A 109 -25.50 13.91 -29.17
C GLN A 109 -24.47 14.76 -29.92
N CYS A 110 -24.77 16.04 -30.12
CA CYS A 110 -23.95 17.02 -30.85
C CYS A 110 -23.71 18.28 -29.99
N GLY A 111 -22.78 18.20 -29.04
CA GLY A 111 -22.50 19.30 -28.11
C GLY A 111 -23.71 19.59 -27.21
N VAL A 112 -24.28 20.79 -27.33
CA VAL A 112 -25.47 21.22 -26.57
C VAL A 112 -26.79 20.68 -27.15
N LEU A 113 -26.79 20.22 -28.41
CA LEU A 113 -27.95 19.61 -29.05
C LEU A 113 -27.92 18.10 -28.82
N LYS A 114 -29.04 17.55 -28.35
CA LYS A 114 -29.21 16.10 -28.18
C LYS A 114 -30.64 15.67 -28.50
N SER A 115 -30.80 14.41 -28.88
CA SER A 115 -32.11 13.81 -29.10
C SER A 115 -32.92 13.79 -27.81
N THR A 116 -34.24 13.78 -27.95
CA THR A 116 -35.19 13.69 -26.82
C THR A 116 -35.42 12.24 -26.37
N THR A 117 -34.91 11.26 -27.11
CA THR A 117 -34.94 9.84 -26.74
C THR A 117 -34.17 9.63 -25.44
N ASP A 118 -34.71 8.77 -24.57
CA ASP A 118 -34.06 8.50 -23.30
C ASP A 118 -32.71 7.79 -23.47
N HIS A 119 -31.74 8.21 -22.67
CA HIS A 119 -30.36 7.74 -22.66
C HIS A 119 -29.76 7.71 -21.24
N THR A 120 -30.55 8.04 -20.22
CA THR A 120 -30.12 8.04 -18.83
C THR A 120 -30.74 6.85 -18.11
N GLY A 121 -29.95 6.13 -17.32
CA GLY A 121 -30.47 5.01 -16.54
C GLY A 121 -31.18 5.48 -15.26
N PRO A 122 -31.96 4.59 -14.61
CA PRO A 122 -32.72 4.95 -13.41
C PRO A 122 -31.85 5.26 -12.19
N VAL A 123 -32.32 6.13 -11.30
CA VAL A 123 -31.64 6.42 -10.03
C VAL A 123 -32.13 5.48 -8.92
N ILE A 124 -31.24 4.63 -8.40
CA ILE A 124 -31.51 3.74 -7.26
C ILE A 124 -31.25 4.45 -5.92
N THR A 125 -32.26 4.53 -5.07
CA THR A 125 -32.13 4.94 -3.66
C THR A 125 -32.27 3.72 -2.75
N LEU A 126 -31.25 3.40 -1.95
CA LEU A 126 -31.26 2.25 -1.04
C LEU A 126 -32.04 2.55 0.24
N ASN A 127 -32.55 1.51 0.90
CA ASN A 127 -32.97 1.60 2.31
C ASN A 127 -31.71 1.51 3.20
N GLY A 128 -31.48 2.48 4.08
CA GLY A 128 -30.29 2.47 4.95
C GLY A 128 -28.98 2.85 4.23
N SER A 129 -27.85 2.66 4.92
CA SER A 129 -26.52 3.07 4.46
C SER A 129 -26.00 2.23 3.28
N SER A 130 -25.17 2.81 2.42
CA SER A 130 -24.39 2.05 1.42
C SER A 130 -23.23 1.28 2.04
N GLU A 131 -22.84 1.61 3.26
CA GLU A 131 -21.83 0.89 4.04
C GLU A 131 -22.43 0.42 5.36
N ILE A 132 -22.32 -0.87 5.65
CA ILE A 132 -22.84 -1.50 6.87
C ILE A 132 -21.69 -2.26 7.53
N THR A 133 -21.50 -2.05 8.82
CA THR A 133 -20.55 -2.82 9.63
C THR A 133 -21.33 -3.68 10.63
N ILE A 134 -21.02 -4.98 10.69
CA ILE A 134 -21.61 -5.93 11.63
C ILE A 134 -20.52 -6.79 12.26
N ASN A 135 -20.78 -7.36 13.44
CA ASN A 135 -19.84 -8.28 14.06
C ASN A 135 -19.96 -9.67 13.42
N LYS A 136 -18.87 -10.42 13.46
CA LYS A 136 -18.86 -11.84 13.10
C LYS A 136 -19.91 -12.60 13.90
N GLY A 137 -20.78 -13.32 13.20
CA GLY A 137 -21.88 -14.10 13.76
C GLY A 137 -23.21 -13.34 13.86
N ASP A 138 -23.23 -12.03 13.62
CA ASP A 138 -24.48 -11.27 13.59
C ASP A 138 -25.38 -11.74 12.43
N THR A 139 -26.68 -11.49 12.56
CA THR A 139 -27.64 -11.74 11.47
C THR A 139 -27.63 -10.57 10.50
N TYR A 140 -27.39 -10.84 9.22
CA TYR A 140 -27.53 -9.86 8.15
C TYR A 140 -28.84 -10.08 7.38
N LYS A 141 -29.70 -9.06 7.36
CA LYS A 141 -30.87 -9.01 6.48
C LYS A 141 -30.74 -7.81 5.57
N GLU A 142 -30.71 -8.06 4.26
CA GLU A 142 -30.57 -7.03 3.24
C GLU A 142 -31.72 -5.99 3.33
N PRO A 143 -31.41 -4.71 3.59
CA PRO A 143 -32.43 -3.65 3.69
C PRO A 143 -33.20 -3.38 2.38
N GLY A 144 -32.61 -3.74 1.24
CA GLY A 144 -33.21 -3.57 -0.08
C GLY A 144 -33.24 -2.12 -0.56
N VAL A 145 -34.16 -1.85 -1.49
CA VAL A 145 -34.26 -0.57 -2.22
C VAL A 145 -35.46 0.24 -1.72
N LYS A 146 -35.26 1.55 -1.52
CA LYS A 146 -36.29 2.49 -1.08
C LYS A 146 -37.15 2.99 -2.24
N LYS A 147 -36.50 3.39 -3.34
CA LYS A 147 -37.15 3.88 -4.56
C LYS A 147 -36.22 3.77 -5.75
N VAL A 148 -36.81 3.59 -6.92
CA VAL A 148 -36.17 3.73 -8.22
C VAL A 148 -36.96 4.74 -9.02
N VAL A 149 -36.26 5.74 -9.57
CA VAL A 149 -36.88 6.78 -10.39
C VAL A 149 -36.08 7.02 -11.65
N ASP A 150 -36.78 7.14 -12.76
CA ASP A 150 -36.24 7.41 -14.07
C ASP A 150 -36.86 8.72 -14.62
N ASN A 151 -36.14 9.42 -15.48
CA ASN A 151 -36.59 10.70 -16.05
C ASN A 151 -37.73 10.55 -17.06
N THR A 152 -37.83 9.41 -17.77
CA THR A 152 -38.87 9.16 -18.78
C THR A 152 -39.88 8.15 -18.28
N ASP A 153 -39.43 7.07 -17.64
CA ASP A 153 -40.32 6.02 -17.11
C ASP A 153 -40.96 6.39 -15.76
N GLY A 154 -40.47 7.44 -15.09
CA GLY A 154 -41.00 7.88 -13.81
C GLY A 154 -40.66 6.89 -12.69
N LYS A 155 -41.65 6.41 -11.94
CA LYS A 155 -41.39 5.46 -10.84
C LYS A 155 -41.33 4.02 -11.39
N ILE A 156 -40.22 3.35 -11.18
CA ILE A 156 -40.02 1.92 -11.49
C ILE A 156 -40.28 1.09 -10.21
N ASP A 157 -40.88 -0.10 -10.33
CA ASP A 157 -41.10 -0.98 -9.18
C ASP A 157 -39.74 -1.47 -8.64
N VAL A 158 -39.56 -1.41 -7.33
CA VAL A 158 -38.33 -1.89 -6.66
C VAL A 158 -38.12 -3.39 -6.87
N LYS A 159 -39.17 -4.15 -7.20
CA LYS A 159 -39.08 -5.58 -7.56
C LYS A 159 -38.35 -5.83 -8.88
N GLU A 160 -38.22 -4.81 -9.73
CA GLU A 160 -37.45 -4.91 -10.99
C GLU A 160 -35.95 -4.76 -10.77
N VAL A 161 -35.51 -4.38 -9.56
CA VAL A 161 -34.09 -4.33 -9.22
C VAL A 161 -33.58 -5.74 -8.96
N GLU A 162 -32.61 -6.16 -9.75
CA GLU A 162 -31.83 -7.37 -9.48
C GLU A 162 -30.83 -7.08 -8.36
N ILE A 163 -30.91 -7.85 -7.28
CA ILE A 163 -30.01 -7.75 -6.13
C ILE A 163 -29.17 -9.03 -6.08
N THR A 164 -27.85 -8.89 -6.25
CA THR A 164 -26.91 -10.01 -6.22
C THR A 164 -25.81 -9.81 -5.18
N GLY A 165 -25.20 -10.91 -4.75
CA GLY A 165 -24.18 -10.94 -3.70
C GLY A 165 -24.69 -11.62 -2.42
N GLU A 166 -23.77 -12.15 -1.64
CA GLU A 166 -24.05 -12.84 -0.39
C GLU A 166 -23.08 -12.37 0.69
N VAL A 167 -23.58 -12.20 1.92
CA VAL A 167 -22.75 -11.83 3.07
C VAL A 167 -22.60 -13.05 3.95
N ASN A 168 -21.38 -13.58 4.04
CA ASN A 168 -21.06 -14.65 4.98
C ASN A 168 -20.68 -14.04 6.35
N THR A 169 -21.63 -13.91 7.26
CA THR A 169 -21.40 -13.29 8.57
C THR A 169 -20.52 -14.13 9.50
N SER A 170 -20.25 -15.40 9.16
CA SER A 170 -19.35 -16.27 9.94
C SER A 170 -17.87 -16.02 9.65
N LYS A 171 -17.53 -15.19 8.66
CA LYS A 171 -16.16 -14.87 8.26
C LYS A 171 -15.95 -13.36 8.26
N VAL A 172 -14.87 -12.91 8.89
CA VAL A 172 -14.44 -11.51 8.83
C VAL A 172 -14.04 -11.19 7.39
N GLY A 173 -14.42 -10.01 6.92
CA GLY A 173 -14.11 -9.56 5.57
C GLY A 173 -15.10 -8.54 5.05
N THR A 174 -14.87 -8.10 3.81
CA THR A 174 -15.72 -7.14 3.11
C THR A 174 -16.51 -7.85 2.01
N TYR A 175 -17.83 -7.72 2.06
CA TYR A 175 -18.78 -8.30 1.11
C TYR A 175 -19.46 -7.19 0.30
N THR A 176 -19.74 -7.44 -0.97
CA THR A 176 -20.41 -6.47 -1.86
C THR A 176 -21.75 -7.02 -2.32
N ILE A 177 -22.81 -6.22 -2.12
CA ILE A 177 -24.13 -6.42 -2.71
C ILE A 177 -24.28 -5.48 -3.89
N THR A 178 -24.72 -5.99 -5.03
CA THR A 178 -24.89 -5.24 -6.27
C THR A 178 -26.37 -5.14 -6.62
N TYR A 179 -26.82 -3.93 -6.93
CA TYR A 179 -28.17 -3.61 -7.37
C TYR A 179 -28.09 -3.19 -8.83
N SER A 180 -28.76 -3.90 -9.75
CA SER A 180 -28.89 -3.49 -11.13
C SER A 180 -30.36 -3.31 -11.51
N VAL A 181 -30.66 -2.25 -12.26
CA VAL A 181 -31.98 -2.03 -12.84
C VAL A 181 -31.81 -1.37 -14.21
N MET A 182 -32.70 -1.73 -15.13
CA MET A 182 -32.79 -1.12 -16.45
C MET A 182 -34.14 -0.44 -16.63
N ASP A 183 -34.14 0.67 -17.34
CA ASP A 183 -35.37 1.36 -17.77
C ASP A 183 -36.03 0.65 -18.99
N SER A 184 -37.11 1.24 -19.51
CA SER A 184 -37.81 0.68 -20.68
C SER A 184 -37.00 0.77 -21.99
N PHE A 185 -36.01 1.67 -22.05
CA PHE A 185 -35.06 1.86 -23.14
C PHE A 185 -33.77 1.05 -22.98
N LYS A 186 -33.66 0.22 -21.94
CA LYS A 186 -32.46 -0.57 -21.60
C LYS A 186 -31.23 0.29 -21.28
N ASN A 187 -31.42 1.45 -20.67
CA ASN A 187 -30.35 2.15 -19.97
C ASN A 187 -30.20 1.55 -18.57
N GLU A 188 -28.99 1.15 -18.19
CA GLU A 188 -28.72 0.42 -16.94
C GLU A 188 -28.15 1.35 -15.86
N THR A 189 -28.52 1.10 -14.60
CA THR A 189 -27.81 1.63 -13.44
C THR A 189 -27.39 0.50 -12.51
N VAL A 190 -26.09 0.51 -12.17
CA VAL A 190 -25.51 -0.38 -11.16
C VAL A 190 -25.13 0.41 -9.92
N LYS A 191 -25.62 -0.01 -8.76
CA LYS A 191 -25.27 0.54 -7.45
C LYS A 191 -24.72 -0.57 -6.55
N LYS A 192 -23.86 -0.23 -5.59
CA LYS A 192 -23.27 -1.20 -4.66
C LYS A 192 -23.54 -0.83 -3.21
N ARG A 193 -23.63 -1.85 -2.36
CA ARG A 193 -23.56 -1.77 -0.89
C ARG A 193 -22.40 -2.62 -0.41
N THR A 194 -21.62 -2.07 0.50
CA THR A 194 -20.49 -2.74 1.15
C THR A 194 -20.92 -3.17 2.55
N VAL A 195 -20.68 -4.43 2.88
CA VAL A 195 -20.94 -4.99 4.22
C VAL A 195 -19.62 -5.48 4.80
N LYS A 196 -19.14 -4.82 5.85
CA LYS A 196 -17.92 -5.19 6.59
C LYS A 196 -18.31 -6.06 7.77
N VAL A 197 -17.87 -7.32 7.75
CA VAL A 197 -17.97 -8.23 8.89
C VAL A 197 -16.67 -8.12 9.68
N VAL A 198 -16.74 -7.67 10.93
CA VAL A 198 -15.56 -7.38 11.77
C VAL A 198 -15.55 -8.21 13.04
N GLN A 199 -14.40 -8.25 13.72
CA GLN A 199 -14.28 -8.86 15.04
C GLN A 199 -13.28 -8.06 15.89
N GLN A 200 -13.58 -7.84 17.17
CA GLN A 200 -12.62 -7.23 18.09
C GLN A 200 -11.37 -8.10 18.22
N LEU A 201 -10.21 -7.45 18.12
CA LEU A 201 -8.90 -8.07 18.16
C LEU A 201 -8.69 -8.90 19.42
N LYS A 202 -8.99 -8.33 20.59
CA LYS A 202 -8.93 -9.02 21.88
C LYS A 202 -9.70 -10.33 21.85
N ASN A 203 -10.95 -10.33 21.41
CA ASN A 203 -11.80 -11.53 21.41
C ASN A 203 -11.26 -12.64 20.49
N THR A 204 -10.52 -12.27 19.44
CA THR A 204 -9.82 -13.24 18.58
C THR A 204 -8.59 -13.80 19.29
N VAL A 205 -7.76 -12.93 19.87
CA VAL A 205 -6.51 -13.34 20.53
C VAL A 205 -6.80 -14.15 21.79
N GLU A 206 -7.74 -13.73 22.63
CA GLU A 206 -8.05 -14.41 23.90
C GLU A 206 -8.43 -15.88 23.72
N LYS A 207 -9.16 -16.21 22.65
CA LYS A 207 -9.51 -17.60 22.31
C LYS A 207 -8.29 -18.48 22.02
N ALA A 208 -7.20 -17.86 21.57
CA ALA A 208 -5.93 -18.50 21.28
C ALA A 208 -4.89 -18.25 22.39
N THR A 209 -5.31 -17.80 23.57
CA THR A 209 -4.41 -17.59 24.71
C THR A 209 -4.65 -18.56 25.86
N LYS A 210 -3.58 -18.86 26.60
CA LYS A 210 -3.60 -19.49 27.91
C LYS A 210 -2.80 -18.60 28.84
N THR A 211 -3.35 -18.30 30.02
CA THR A 211 -2.73 -17.38 31.01
C THR A 211 -2.29 -16.04 30.38
N GLY A 212 -3.07 -15.49 29.44
CA GLY A 212 -2.80 -14.21 28.78
C GLY A 212 -1.76 -14.26 27.65
N LEU A 213 -1.13 -15.41 27.38
CA LEU A 213 -0.12 -15.56 26.34
C LEU A 213 -0.68 -16.36 25.17
N TYR A 214 -0.29 -16.00 23.95
CA TYR A 214 -0.75 -16.71 22.77
C TYR A 214 -0.12 -18.12 22.73
N VAL A 215 -0.98 -19.14 22.61
CA VAL A 215 -0.61 -20.56 22.53
C VAL A 215 -1.31 -21.27 21.36
N GLY A 216 -1.95 -20.50 20.47
CA GLY A 216 -2.58 -21.02 19.27
C GLY A 216 -1.55 -21.50 18.23
N GLU A 217 -2.02 -21.83 17.02
CA GLU A 217 -1.13 -22.25 15.94
C GLU A 217 -0.08 -21.15 15.67
N VAL A 218 1.19 -21.55 15.72
CA VAL A 218 2.36 -20.68 15.53
C VAL A 218 2.37 -20.01 14.15
N THR A 219 1.70 -20.60 13.16
CA THR A 219 1.54 -20.01 11.83
C THR A 219 0.54 -18.86 11.81
N ASN A 220 -0.42 -18.79 12.75
CA ASN A 220 -1.63 -17.96 12.68
C ASN A 220 -1.65 -16.78 13.67
N ASN A 221 -0.49 -16.30 14.09
CA ASN A 221 -0.36 -15.25 15.10
C ASN A 221 0.24 -13.94 14.57
N TYR A 222 0.05 -13.65 13.28
CA TYR A 222 0.51 -12.41 12.66
C TYR A 222 -0.59 -11.35 12.62
N ILE A 223 -0.17 -10.11 12.83
CA ILE A 223 -0.97 -8.90 12.63
C ILE A 223 -0.15 -7.88 11.83
N LYS A 224 -0.81 -7.18 10.91
CA LYS A 224 -0.22 -6.05 10.21
C LYS A 224 -0.52 -4.79 11.00
N PHE A 225 0.52 -3.99 11.25
CA PHE A 225 0.40 -2.75 11.99
C PHE A 225 1.39 -1.73 11.45
N SER A 226 0.92 -0.51 11.13
CA SER A 226 1.74 0.57 10.58
C SER A 226 2.66 0.11 9.44
N GLY A 227 2.13 -0.66 8.47
CA GLY A 227 2.90 -1.14 7.31
C GLY A 227 3.85 -2.32 7.58
N MET A 228 4.02 -2.77 8.83
CA MET A 228 4.94 -3.86 9.22
C MET A 228 4.19 -5.09 9.74
N ASN A 229 4.82 -6.27 9.64
CA ASN A 229 4.30 -7.50 10.23
C ASN A 229 4.76 -7.62 11.68
N PHE A 230 3.84 -8.02 12.56
CA PHE A 230 4.09 -8.29 13.97
C PHE A 230 3.58 -9.68 14.35
N ARG A 231 4.25 -10.30 15.32
CA ARG A 231 3.82 -11.48 16.05
C ARG A 231 3.00 -11.06 17.26
N ILE A 232 1.86 -11.70 17.46
CA ILE A 232 1.04 -11.53 18.66
C ILE A 232 1.72 -12.25 19.82
N VAL A 233 2.02 -11.52 20.89
CA VAL A 233 2.60 -12.05 22.12
C VAL A 233 1.49 -12.57 23.03
N GLY A 234 0.42 -11.78 23.21
CA GLY A 234 -0.68 -12.14 24.10
C GLY A 234 -1.60 -10.97 24.41
N VAL A 235 -2.44 -11.15 25.43
CA VAL A 235 -3.37 -10.16 25.97
C VAL A 235 -2.90 -9.69 27.33
N VAL A 236 -2.78 -8.38 27.50
CA VAL A 236 -2.39 -7.71 28.75
C VAL A 236 -3.38 -6.59 29.02
N ASP A 237 -4.03 -6.62 30.18
CA ASP A 237 -5.02 -5.61 30.60
C ASP A 237 -6.12 -5.32 29.56
N GLY A 238 -6.59 -6.38 28.89
CA GLY A 238 -7.60 -6.27 27.83
C GLY A 238 -7.11 -5.67 26.51
N ASN A 239 -5.81 -5.45 26.35
CA ASN A 239 -5.15 -5.00 25.13
C ASN A 239 -4.24 -6.10 24.58
N VAL A 240 -3.77 -5.96 23.34
CA VAL A 240 -2.96 -6.98 22.68
C VAL A 240 -1.52 -6.53 22.56
N LYS A 241 -0.60 -7.31 23.13
CA LYS A 241 0.85 -7.09 23.04
C LYS A 241 1.36 -7.75 21.76
N ILE A 242 2.11 -6.99 20.96
CA ILE A 242 2.63 -7.42 19.65
C ILE A 242 4.12 -7.09 19.56
N ALA A 243 4.91 -7.94 18.92
CA ALA A 243 6.34 -7.77 18.70
C ALA A 243 6.63 -7.79 17.21
N SER A 244 7.51 -6.93 16.69
CA SER A 244 7.85 -6.94 15.26
C SER A 244 8.26 -8.35 14.83
N ALA A 245 7.84 -8.80 13.64
CA ALA A 245 8.10 -10.16 13.20
C ALA A 245 9.61 -10.41 12.97
N GLU A 246 10.31 -9.40 12.46
CA GLU A 246 11.75 -9.36 12.25
C GLU A 246 12.38 -8.28 13.14
N ASP A 247 13.68 -8.38 13.38
CA ASP A 247 14.48 -7.24 13.83
C ASP A 247 14.37 -6.11 12.80
N ILE A 248 14.46 -4.85 13.25
CA ILE A 248 14.32 -3.70 12.33
C ILE A 248 15.42 -2.67 12.48
N ALA A 249 16.46 -2.95 13.26
CA ALA A 249 17.71 -2.19 13.33
C ALA A 249 18.71 -2.96 14.20
N ASN A 250 19.98 -2.59 14.11
CA ASN A 250 20.98 -3.02 15.08
C ASN A 250 21.39 -1.85 15.97
N VAL A 251 21.13 -1.97 17.28
CA VAL A 251 21.34 -0.87 18.24
C VAL A 251 22.13 -1.37 19.43
N ASN A 252 22.97 -0.52 20.01
CA ASN A 252 23.59 -0.79 21.29
C ASN A 252 22.58 -0.68 22.43
N TYR A 253 22.60 -1.64 23.35
CA TYR A 253 21.64 -1.71 24.45
C TYR A 253 21.62 -0.43 25.30
N SER A 254 22.78 0.21 25.49
CA SER A 254 22.92 1.48 26.24
C SER A 254 22.06 2.63 25.66
N ASP A 255 21.76 2.62 24.36
CA ASP A 255 21.00 3.67 23.69
C ASP A 255 19.60 3.22 23.25
N LEU A 256 19.15 2.05 23.71
CA LEU A 256 17.89 1.42 23.32
C LEU A 256 16.69 2.37 23.41
N ASP A 257 16.53 3.06 24.55
CA ASP A 257 15.37 3.93 24.79
C ASP A 257 15.29 5.10 23.81
N GLU A 258 16.43 5.63 23.36
CA GLU A 258 16.45 6.73 22.37
C GLU A 258 16.07 6.24 20.99
N TRP A 259 16.61 5.10 20.58
CA TRP A 259 16.28 4.53 19.28
C TRP A 259 14.80 4.09 19.22
N LEU A 260 14.26 3.55 20.31
CA LEU A 260 12.84 3.21 20.40
C LEU A 260 11.94 4.46 20.32
N LYS A 261 12.39 5.60 20.85
CA LYS A 261 11.69 6.88 20.64
C LYS A 261 11.68 7.27 19.17
N TYR A 262 12.84 7.20 18.49
CA TYR A 262 12.93 7.40 17.04
C TYR A 262 11.96 6.48 16.29
N TYR A 263 11.96 5.18 16.59
CA TYR A 263 11.03 4.22 15.99
C TYR A 263 9.56 4.63 16.19
N TYR A 264 9.16 4.97 17.41
CA TYR A 264 7.78 5.38 17.69
C TYR A 264 7.40 6.70 17.02
N GLU A 265 8.35 7.60 16.78
CA GLU A 265 8.11 8.81 16.00
C GLU A 265 7.83 8.49 14.53
N HIS A 266 8.46 7.45 13.98
CA HIS A 266 8.42 7.07 12.56
C HIS A 266 7.30 6.08 12.18
N ILE A 267 6.61 5.44 13.14
CA ILE A 267 5.38 4.70 12.81
C ILE A 267 4.27 5.66 12.37
N ASN A 268 3.32 5.13 11.59
CA ASN A 268 2.20 5.89 11.03
C ASN A 268 1.43 6.65 12.11
N LYS A 269 1.04 7.88 11.80
CA LYS A 269 0.35 8.77 12.72
C LYS A 269 -0.97 8.16 13.20
N ASP A 270 -1.79 7.65 12.29
CA ASP A 270 -3.12 7.11 12.62
C ASP A 270 -2.98 5.78 13.38
N SER A 271 -1.93 5.00 13.11
CA SER A 271 -1.61 3.80 13.88
C SER A 271 -1.32 4.11 15.35
N LYS A 272 -0.78 5.30 15.69
CA LYS A 272 -0.54 5.70 17.09
C LYS A 272 -1.82 5.80 17.91
N ASP A 273 -2.98 6.03 17.28
CA ASP A 273 -4.27 6.06 17.98
C ASP A 273 -4.67 4.69 18.53
N TYR A 274 -4.05 3.62 18.04
CA TYR A 274 -4.25 2.26 18.53
C TYR A 274 -3.25 1.86 19.61
N VAL A 275 -2.14 2.59 19.81
CA VAL A 275 -1.12 2.20 20.78
C VAL A 275 -1.51 2.69 22.18
N VAL A 276 -1.44 1.77 23.16
CA VAL A 276 -1.66 2.08 24.57
C VAL A 276 -0.33 2.07 25.31
N LYS A 277 -0.16 2.99 26.27
CA LYS A 277 0.97 2.91 27.19
C LYS A 277 0.78 1.72 28.12
N THR A 278 1.86 1.01 28.39
CA THR A 278 1.87 -0.06 29.38
C THR A 278 3.26 -0.22 29.99
N LYS A 279 3.35 -1.06 31.01
CA LYS A 279 4.60 -1.44 31.65
C LYS A 279 5.15 -2.69 30.97
N TYR A 280 6.46 -2.72 30.74
CA TYR A 280 7.16 -3.86 30.15
C TYR A 280 8.12 -4.47 31.17
N CYS A 281 8.31 -5.79 31.11
CA CYS A 281 9.27 -6.46 31.99
C CYS A 281 10.69 -6.01 31.68
N ASN A 282 11.47 -5.63 32.69
CA ASN A 282 12.87 -5.20 32.53
C ASN A 282 13.76 -5.67 33.69
N ASP A 283 13.50 -6.87 34.18
CA ASP A 283 14.26 -7.49 35.27
C ASP A 283 15.76 -7.51 35.00
N THR A 284 16.53 -7.34 36.07
CA THR A 284 17.94 -7.72 36.05
C THR A 284 18.04 -9.19 36.42
N LEU A 285 18.55 -10.02 35.50
CA LEU A 285 18.54 -11.47 35.60
C LEU A 285 19.94 -12.03 35.83
N THR A 286 20.06 -12.91 36.81
CA THR A 286 21.23 -13.79 37.01
C THR A 286 21.09 -15.12 36.27
N ASP A 287 19.85 -15.53 35.98
CA ASP A 287 19.49 -16.74 35.25
C ASP A 287 18.34 -16.45 34.28
N THR A 288 18.33 -17.12 33.13
CA THR A 288 17.40 -16.86 32.02
C THR A 288 16.31 -17.94 31.88
N SER A 289 16.17 -18.85 32.86
CA SER A 289 15.07 -19.83 32.90
C SER A 289 13.75 -19.28 33.45
N THR A 290 13.77 -18.06 34.00
CA THR A 290 12.60 -17.44 34.62
C THR A 290 11.45 -17.23 33.63
N LYS A 291 10.23 -17.37 34.16
CA LYS A 291 8.96 -17.09 33.48
C LYS A 291 8.19 -15.93 34.13
N GLU A 292 8.59 -15.53 35.33
CA GLU A 292 7.95 -14.48 36.09
C GLU A 292 8.76 -13.19 36.01
N CYS A 293 8.05 -12.07 36.06
CA CYS A 293 8.66 -10.75 36.05
C CYS A 293 8.47 -10.06 37.40
N SER A 294 9.57 -9.57 37.98
CA SER A 294 9.59 -8.96 39.32
C SER A 294 9.66 -7.43 39.27
N LYS A 295 10.08 -6.86 38.15
CA LYS A 295 10.33 -5.45 37.91
C LYS A 295 9.90 -5.07 36.49
N TYR A 296 9.19 -3.96 36.44
CA TYR A 296 8.69 -3.41 35.19
C TYR A 296 9.21 -1.99 34.97
N THR A 297 9.20 -1.57 33.71
CA THR A 297 9.39 -0.18 33.31
C THR A 297 8.28 0.70 33.89
N ASP A 298 8.50 2.02 33.87
CA ASP A 298 7.38 2.97 33.82
C ASP A 298 6.55 2.74 32.55
N GLU A 299 5.36 3.33 32.49
CA GLU A 299 4.48 3.23 31.33
C GLU A 299 5.13 3.82 30.07
N LYS A 300 5.33 2.98 29.06
CA LYS A 300 5.95 3.31 27.77
C LYS A 300 5.03 2.90 26.62
N TYR A 301 5.17 3.55 25.47
CA TYR A 301 4.45 3.16 24.25
C TYR A 301 5.08 1.96 23.56
N VAL A 302 6.41 1.89 23.58
CA VAL A 302 7.20 0.87 22.90
C VAL A 302 8.34 0.40 23.80
N TYR A 303 8.67 -0.88 23.71
CA TYR A 303 9.87 -1.46 24.31
C TYR A 303 10.42 -2.62 23.47
N ILE A 304 11.05 -3.62 24.09
CA ILE A 304 11.50 -4.86 23.45
C ILE A 304 11.02 -6.08 24.25
N LEU A 305 11.12 -7.26 23.65
CA LEU A 305 10.77 -8.53 24.28
C LEU A 305 11.65 -8.81 25.51
N SER A 306 11.07 -9.35 26.57
CA SER A 306 11.84 -9.90 27.69
C SER A 306 12.11 -11.39 27.52
N VAL A 307 13.05 -11.92 28.32
CA VAL A 307 13.28 -13.35 28.50
C VAL A 307 11.99 -14.06 28.89
N GLN A 308 11.19 -13.46 29.78
CA GLN A 308 9.90 -14.00 30.20
C GLN A 308 8.90 -14.07 29.04
N ASP A 309 8.83 -13.03 28.21
CA ASP A 309 7.94 -13.04 27.04
C ASP A 309 8.27 -14.23 26.13
N ILE A 310 9.55 -14.44 25.83
CA ILE A 310 10.03 -15.51 24.96
C ILE A 310 9.84 -16.89 25.61
N ASN A 311 10.25 -17.06 26.87
CA ASN A 311 10.16 -18.32 27.61
C ASN A 311 8.74 -18.82 27.85
N ASN A 312 7.77 -17.91 27.85
CA ASN A 312 6.37 -18.27 28.00
C ASN A 312 5.63 -18.49 26.68
N ALA A 313 6.10 -17.87 25.59
CA ALA A 313 5.50 -17.97 24.25
C ALA A 313 5.93 -19.24 23.50
N THR A 314 5.74 -20.42 24.10
CA THR A 314 6.22 -21.70 23.56
C THR A 314 5.11 -22.61 23.05
N ASP A 315 5.43 -23.42 22.04
CA ASP A 315 4.63 -24.58 21.65
C ASP A 315 4.71 -25.72 22.69
N ASP A 316 4.01 -26.82 22.43
CA ASP A 316 4.01 -28.02 23.29
C ASP A 316 5.39 -28.69 23.40
N ALA A 317 6.30 -28.42 22.46
CA ALA A 317 7.68 -28.90 22.47
C ALA A 317 8.64 -27.93 23.20
N GLY A 318 8.16 -26.78 23.70
CA GLY A 318 8.96 -25.80 24.41
C GLY A 318 9.78 -24.86 23.50
N ASN A 319 9.50 -24.85 22.20
CA ASN A 319 10.09 -23.93 21.23
C ASN A 319 9.30 -22.63 21.23
N SER A 320 9.99 -21.50 21.39
CA SER A 320 9.32 -20.20 21.35
C SER A 320 9.13 -19.73 19.92
N TYR A 321 7.90 -19.39 19.54
CA TYR A 321 7.63 -18.78 18.22
C TYR A 321 8.07 -17.31 18.14
N LEU A 322 8.50 -16.75 19.27
CA LEU A 322 9.10 -15.43 19.38
C LEU A 322 10.62 -15.46 19.25
N TYR A 323 11.26 -16.63 19.13
CA TYR A 323 12.68 -16.66 18.80
C TYR A 323 12.95 -15.99 17.44
N PRO A 324 13.89 -15.03 17.39
CA PRO A 324 14.31 -14.43 16.14
C PRO A 324 15.39 -15.27 15.48
N GLU A 325 15.41 -15.23 14.15
CA GLU A 325 16.46 -15.87 13.34
C GLU A 325 17.80 -15.10 13.37
N THR A 326 17.87 -14.01 14.13
CA THR A 326 19.03 -13.12 14.37
C THR A 326 19.41 -13.12 15.87
N ILE A 327 20.55 -12.50 16.23
CA ILE A 327 20.82 -12.17 17.64
C ILE A 327 20.13 -10.84 17.95
N ASP A 328 19.19 -10.89 18.89
CA ASP A 328 18.45 -9.72 19.33
C ASP A 328 18.66 -9.45 20.81
N TRP A 329 18.66 -8.17 21.17
CA TRP A 329 18.57 -7.78 22.56
C TRP A 329 17.23 -8.20 23.16
N VAL A 330 17.27 -8.66 24.41
CA VAL A 330 16.08 -8.77 25.26
C VAL A 330 16.11 -7.71 26.34
N ALA A 331 14.95 -7.35 26.88
CA ALA A 331 14.77 -6.30 27.87
C ALA A 331 15.61 -6.45 29.14
N ASN A 332 16.05 -7.66 29.46
CA ASN A 332 16.65 -7.99 30.74
C ASN A 332 18.15 -7.68 30.76
N ALA A 333 18.56 -6.81 31.68
CA ALA A 333 19.99 -6.60 31.97
C ALA A 333 20.56 -7.77 32.79
N LYS A 334 21.88 -8.00 32.72
CA LYS A 334 22.59 -8.88 33.65
C LYS A 334 23.27 -8.06 34.75
N THR A 335 24.00 -7.02 34.32
CA THR A 335 24.70 -6.08 35.19
C THR A 335 24.45 -4.65 34.70
N ASN A 336 25.12 -3.67 35.31
CA ASN A 336 25.11 -2.31 34.78
C ASN A 336 25.80 -2.20 33.41
N LYS A 337 26.76 -3.08 33.10
CA LYS A 337 27.56 -3.08 31.85
C LYS A 337 27.14 -4.13 30.83
N GLU A 338 26.42 -5.17 31.25
CA GLU A 338 26.07 -6.32 30.40
C GLU A 338 24.56 -6.54 30.35
N SER A 339 24.11 -7.07 29.22
CA SER A 339 22.71 -7.43 28.97
C SER A 339 22.61 -8.77 28.26
N TRP A 340 21.39 -9.32 28.22
CA TRP A 340 21.09 -10.60 27.60
C TRP A 340 20.64 -10.44 26.14
N THR A 341 20.99 -11.42 25.31
CA THR A 341 20.52 -11.57 23.92
C THR A 341 19.97 -12.97 23.67
N THR A 342 19.24 -13.16 22.57
CA THR A 342 18.90 -14.48 22.02
C THR A 342 20.14 -15.18 21.42
N ARG A 343 20.06 -16.51 21.19
CA ARG A 343 21.19 -17.35 20.73
C ARG A 343 20.92 -18.25 19.49
N GLU A 344 19.71 -18.25 18.93
CA GLU A 344 19.19 -19.35 18.08
C GLU A 344 20.12 -19.82 16.94
N TYR A 345 20.86 -18.92 16.27
CA TYR A 345 21.60 -19.28 15.06
C TYR A 345 22.91 -20.07 15.28
N PHE A 346 23.49 -20.08 16.49
CA PHE A 346 24.79 -20.74 16.75
C PHE A 346 24.63 -22.15 17.34
N SER A 347 24.30 -23.11 16.46
CA SER A 347 24.38 -24.59 16.53
C SER A 347 24.51 -25.32 17.88
N ASP A 348 23.80 -26.46 17.98
CA ASP A 348 24.10 -27.63 18.84
C ASP A 348 24.16 -27.42 20.37
N SER A 349 23.78 -26.24 20.85
CA SER A 349 23.80 -25.91 22.28
C SER A 349 22.39 -25.78 22.84
N THR A 350 22.17 -26.33 24.03
CA THR A 350 20.95 -26.16 24.84
C THR A 350 20.75 -24.73 25.36
N LEU A 351 21.73 -23.84 25.19
CA LEU A 351 21.67 -22.46 25.66
C LEU A 351 20.80 -21.59 24.75
N LYS A 352 19.79 -20.99 25.36
CA LYS A 352 18.76 -20.14 24.72
C LYS A 352 19.18 -18.65 24.60
N TYR A 353 20.09 -18.22 25.44
CA TYR A 353 20.48 -16.81 25.60
C TYR A 353 22.01 -16.67 25.75
N MET A 354 22.52 -15.47 25.48
CA MET A 354 23.92 -15.10 25.67
C MET A 354 24.04 -13.76 26.37
N GLU A 355 25.18 -13.52 27.01
CA GLU A 355 25.51 -12.25 27.64
C GLU A 355 26.52 -11.47 26.82
N PHE A 356 26.30 -10.17 26.70
CA PHE A 356 27.21 -9.28 26.01
C PHE A 356 27.29 -7.92 26.71
N SER A 357 28.40 -7.21 26.46
CA SER A 357 28.51 -5.79 26.82
C SER A 357 27.41 -4.99 26.11
N LYS A 358 26.82 -4.04 26.83
CA LYS A 358 25.75 -3.15 26.34
C LYS A 358 26.18 -2.23 25.19
N ASP A 359 27.48 -2.18 24.89
CA ASP A 359 28.02 -1.37 23.80
C ASP A 359 27.98 -2.09 22.43
N TYR A 360 27.72 -3.41 22.41
CA TYR A 360 27.55 -4.16 21.15
C TYR A 360 26.24 -3.80 20.46
N ASN A 361 26.21 -3.82 19.13
CA ASN A 361 24.98 -3.55 18.37
C ASN A 361 24.36 -4.87 17.89
N PHE A 362 23.17 -5.18 18.41
CA PHE A 362 22.39 -6.38 18.03
C PHE A 362 20.98 -5.98 17.60
N GLY A 363 20.27 -6.93 17.00
CA GLY A 363 18.91 -6.75 16.50
C GLY A 363 17.96 -6.24 17.57
N ILE A 364 17.05 -5.35 17.17
CA ILE A 364 15.97 -4.84 18.01
C ILE A 364 14.63 -5.22 17.39
N ARG A 365 13.78 -5.86 18.20
CA ARG A 365 12.38 -6.13 17.87
C ARG A 365 11.45 -5.31 18.75
N PRO A 366 10.94 -4.18 18.24
CA PRO A 366 10.01 -3.37 19.00
C PRO A 366 8.77 -4.13 19.42
N VAL A 367 8.33 -3.86 20.63
CA VAL A 367 7.11 -4.39 21.21
C VAL A 367 6.17 -3.24 21.51
N LEU A 368 4.95 -3.37 21.03
CA LEU A 368 3.85 -2.42 21.24
C LEU A 368 2.72 -3.14 21.96
N THR A 369 1.90 -2.37 22.66
CA THR A 369 0.59 -2.84 23.13
C THR A 369 -0.47 -2.03 22.43
N ILE A 370 -1.39 -2.69 21.73
CA ILE A 370 -2.43 -2.06 20.94
C ILE A 370 -3.82 -2.34 21.52
N LYS A 371 -4.73 -1.39 21.32
CA LYS A 371 -6.12 -1.43 21.80
C LYS A 371 -6.80 -2.76 21.47
N GLY A 372 -7.31 -3.44 22.50
CA GLY A 372 -7.98 -4.72 22.33
C GLY A 372 -9.32 -4.64 21.62
N ASP A 373 -9.99 -3.48 21.65
CA ASP A 373 -11.24 -3.21 20.94
C ASP A 373 -11.03 -2.81 19.46
N ALA A 374 -9.78 -2.75 18.99
CA ALA A 374 -9.46 -2.61 17.57
C ALA A 374 -10.19 -3.68 16.75
N LEU A 375 -10.74 -3.28 15.60
CA LEU A 375 -11.54 -4.17 14.76
C LEU A 375 -10.66 -4.81 13.69
N ILE A 376 -10.62 -6.14 13.69
CA ILE A 376 -10.07 -6.91 12.58
C ILE A 376 -11.04 -6.76 11.40
N THR A 377 -10.51 -6.28 10.28
CA THR A 377 -11.26 -6.02 9.04
C THR A 377 -11.05 -7.11 7.98
N SER A 378 -9.92 -7.82 8.04
CA SER A 378 -9.60 -8.97 7.20
C SER A 378 -8.42 -9.78 7.76
N GLY A 379 -8.07 -10.88 7.08
CA GLY A 379 -6.98 -11.76 7.49
C GLY A 379 -7.44 -12.90 8.41
N ASP A 380 -6.66 -13.97 8.44
CA ASP A 380 -6.85 -15.14 9.30
C ASP A 380 -5.71 -15.32 10.32
N GLY A 381 -4.75 -14.39 10.33
CA GLY A 381 -3.61 -14.39 11.24
C GLY A 381 -2.39 -15.12 10.69
N THR A 382 -2.48 -15.76 9.52
CA THR A 382 -1.32 -16.38 8.88
C THR A 382 -0.26 -15.35 8.47
N SER A 383 0.98 -15.76 8.21
CA SER A 383 2.00 -14.84 7.67
C SER A 383 1.63 -14.25 6.31
N GLU A 384 0.89 -15.02 5.49
CA GLU A 384 0.40 -14.60 4.17
C GLU A 384 -0.83 -13.68 4.27
N LYS A 385 -1.70 -13.93 5.26
CA LYS A 385 -2.93 -13.17 5.51
C LYS A 385 -3.00 -12.76 6.98
N PRO A 386 -2.08 -11.88 7.42
CA PRO A 386 -2.05 -11.41 8.80
C PRO A 386 -3.37 -10.73 9.13
N TYR A 387 -3.75 -10.71 10.40
CA TYR A 387 -4.89 -9.90 10.81
C TYR A 387 -4.64 -8.45 10.42
N MET A 388 -5.61 -7.86 9.71
CA MET A 388 -5.59 -6.45 9.32
C MET A 388 -6.54 -5.70 10.24
N ILE A 389 -6.10 -4.55 10.75
CA ILE A 389 -6.96 -3.57 11.41
C ILE A 389 -7.03 -2.29 10.57
N ASP A 390 -7.95 -1.40 10.88
CA ASP A 390 -8.17 -0.14 10.14
C ASP A 390 -7.25 0.98 10.64
N ASP A 391 -5.95 0.67 10.80
CA ASP A 391 -4.94 1.61 11.30
C ASP A 391 -4.19 2.37 10.20
N TYR A 392 -4.29 1.90 8.95
CA TYR A 392 -3.81 2.62 7.78
C TYR A 392 -4.49 2.14 6.49
N ASP A 393 -4.51 3.01 5.48
CA ASP A 393 -5.00 2.67 4.14
C ASP A 393 -3.92 2.00 3.29
N ILE A 394 -4.28 0.90 2.63
CA ILE A 394 -3.43 0.26 1.62
C ILE A 394 -3.36 1.17 0.39
N GLY A 395 -2.15 1.38 -0.14
CA GLY A 395 -1.93 2.20 -1.33
C GLY A 395 -2.61 1.62 -2.57
N THR A 396 -3.19 2.48 -3.38
CA THR A 396 -3.93 2.13 -4.59
C THR A 396 -3.30 2.75 -5.85
N SER A 397 -3.77 2.33 -7.02
CA SER A 397 -3.25 2.83 -8.30
C SER A 397 -3.38 4.36 -8.40
N GLY A 398 -2.29 5.04 -8.73
CA GLY A 398 -2.19 6.49 -8.82
C GLY A 398 -1.69 7.18 -7.54
N ASP A 399 -1.72 6.49 -6.39
CA ASP A 399 -1.22 7.03 -5.14
C ASP A 399 0.28 7.26 -5.21
N LYS A 400 0.73 8.34 -4.58
CA LYS A 400 2.15 8.71 -4.58
C LYS A 400 2.91 7.84 -3.59
N VAL A 401 4.08 7.34 -4.01
CA VAL A 401 4.90 6.45 -3.17
C VAL A 401 5.37 7.14 -1.89
N ASN A 402 5.57 8.46 -1.90
CA ASN A 402 5.95 9.23 -0.72
C ASN A 402 4.83 9.43 0.32
N THR A 403 3.64 8.87 0.08
CA THR A 403 2.55 8.78 1.08
C THR A 403 2.51 7.43 1.79
N ARG A 404 3.42 6.52 1.42
CA ARG A 404 3.46 5.15 1.92
C ARG A 404 4.30 5.00 3.18
N LEU A 405 4.07 3.93 3.91
CA LEU A 405 4.60 3.74 5.25
C LEU A 405 5.94 3.00 5.24
N SER A 406 6.78 3.29 6.23
CA SER A 406 7.95 2.47 6.53
C SER A 406 7.55 1.01 6.77
N GLY A 407 8.32 0.09 6.22
CA GLY A 407 8.05 -1.35 6.26
C GLY A 407 7.22 -1.89 5.07
N GLU A 408 6.59 -1.03 4.27
CA GLU A 408 5.95 -1.46 3.02
C GLU A 408 6.98 -1.76 1.92
N PHE A 409 6.57 -2.55 0.93
CA PHE A 409 7.46 -3.07 -0.11
C PHE A 409 7.11 -2.58 -1.51
N ILE A 410 8.14 -2.35 -2.32
CA ILE A 410 8.07 -1.94 -3.71
C ILE A 410 8.85 -2.94 -4.57
N GLU A 411 8.34 -3.27 -5.74
CA GLU A 411 9.06 -4.03 -6.76
C GLU A 411 9.46 -3.11 -7.91
N TYR A 412 10.77 -3.04 -8.17
CA TYR A 412 11.32 -2.24 -9.24
C TYR A 412 12.69 -2.76 -9.68
N SER A 413 13.00 -2.69 -10.98
CA SER A 413 14.19 -3.31 -11.59
C SER A 413 14.34 -4.80 -11.26
N ASN A 414 13.22 -5.54 -11.17
CA ASN A 414 13.17 -6.94 -10.72
C ASN A 414 13.77 -7.18 -9.33
N MET A 415 13.75 -6.13 -8.50
CA MET A 415 14.26 -6.16 -7.13
C MET A 415 13.14 -5.79 -6.17
N LEU A 416 13.16 -6.42 -5.00
CA LEU A 416 12.32 -6.07 -3.88
C LEU A 416 13.01 -4.98 -3.05
N TRP A 417 12.28 -3.90 -2.79
CA TRP A 417 12.71 -2.75 -2.03
C TRP A 417 11.80 -2.58 -0.82
N GLN A 418 12.37 -2.30 0.35
CA GLN A 418 11.63 -1.92 1.54
C GLN A 418 11.67 -0.40 1.69
N ILE A 419 10.54 0.22 1.98
CA ILE A 419 10.46 1.63 2.37
C ILE A 419 11.00 1.75 3.80
N ILE A 420 12.06 2.54 4.00
CA ILE A 420 12.60 2.80 5.33
C ILE A 420 12.03 4.09 5.90
N GLU A 421 11.86 5.10 5.05
CA GLU A 421 11.46 6.44 5.48
C GLU A 421 10.79 7.19 4.32
N THR A 422 9.75 7.95 4.63
CA THR A 422 9.23 9.00 3.76
C THR A 422 9.60 10.34 4.36
N THR A 423 10.37 11.15 3.63
CA THR A 423 10.77 12.48 4.12
C THR A 423 9.60 13.46 4.00
N ASP A 424 9.63 14.52 4.82
CA ASP A 424 8.55 15.49 5.09
C ASP A 424 7.89 16.22 3.88
N SER A 425 8.11 15.82 2.61
CA SER A 425 7.14 16.07 1.51
C SER A 425 7.58 15.66 0.09
N SER A 426 8.70 14.95 -0.15
CA SER A 426 9.06 14.64 -1.55
C SER A 426 9.75 13.33 -1.85
N LEU A 427 10.54 12.74 -0.96
CA LEU A 427 11.31 11.55 -1.33
C LEU A 427 10.92 10.35 -0.50
N THR A 428 11.05 9.17 -1.11
CA THR A 428 10.89 7.89 -0.43
C THR A 428 12.23 7.19 -0.38
N LYS A 429 12.77 7.03 0.82
CA LYS A 429 14.00 6.30 1.05
C LYS A 429 13.71 4.82 1.08
N VAL A 430 14.42 4.07 0.23
CA VAL A 430 14.22 2.64 0.06
C VAL A 430 15.55 1.90 0.15
N ILE A 431 15.50 0.67 0.65
CA ILE A 431 16.63 -0.26 0.69
C ILE A 431 16.29 -1.53 -0.08
N SER A 432 17.26 -2.09 -0.79
CA SER A 432 17.12 -3.41 -1.37
C SER A 432 16.91 -4.44 -0.25
N TYR A 433 15.90 -5.29 -0.38
CA TYR A 433 15.59 -6.28 0.67
C TYR A 433 16.71 -7.32 0.82
N ASN A 434 17.31 -7.75 -0.29
CA ASN A 434 18.45 -8.66 -0.32
C ASN A 434 19.73 -7.95 -0.77
N THR A 435 20.88 -8.58 -0.55
CA THR A 435 22.14 -8.11 -1.16
C THR A 435 22.15 -8.29 -2.67
N MET A 436 22.95 -7.48 -3.35
CA MET A 436 23.13 -7.55 -4.79
C MET A 436 23.77 -8.87 -5.21
N THR A 437 23.29 -9.43 -6.32
CA THR A 437 23.83 -10.64 -6.95
C THR A 437 24.73 -10.34 -8.15
N VAL A 438 24.72 -9.11 -8.65
CA VAL A 438 25.56 -8.65 -9.76
C VAL A 438 27.03 -8.67 -9.36
N ASP A 439 27.87 -9.35 -10.14
CA ASP A 439 29.28 -9.63 -9.82
C ASP A 439 30.07 -8.40 -9.35
N SER A 440 29.77 -7.22 -9.92
CA SER A 440 30.48 -5.99 -9.61
C SER A 440 30.20 -5.40 -8.21
N LEU A 441 29.14 -5.87 -7.54
CA LEU A 441 28.67 -5.49 -6.20
C LEU A 441 28.53 -6.69 -5.25
N ARG A 442 28.81 -7.90 -5.76
CA ARG A 442 28.58 -9.16 -5.06
C ARG A 442 29.61 -9.44 -3.99
N ASP A 443 30.87 -9.12 -4.28
CA ASP A 443 32.06 -9.36 -3.46
C ASP A 443 32.97 -8.14 -3.58
N ILE A 444 32.78 -7.15 -2.70
CA ILE A 444 33.60 -5.94 -2.67
C ILE A 444 34.35 -5.84 -1.34
N SER A 445 35.57 -5.32 -1.40
CA SER A 445 36.43 -5.12 -0.24
C SER A 445 37.16 -3.79 -0.32
N TYR A 446 37.60 -3.31 0.84
CA TYR A 446 38.51 -2.16 0.90
C TYR A 446 39.90 -2.52 0.39
N PRO A 447 40.66 -1.56 -0.17
CA PRO A 447 42.04 -1.80 -0.58
C PRO A 447 42.91 -2.27 0.59
N THR A 448 43.74 -3.28 0.33
CA THR A 448 44.70 -3.82 1.30
C THR A 448 45.71 -2.75 1.73
N GLY A 449 46.01 -2.67 3.02
CA GLY A 449 47.05 -1.78 3.56
C GLY A 449 46.60 -0.37 3.97
N GLU A 450 45.37 0.05 3.69
CA GLU A 450 44.84 1.30 4.26
C GLU A 450 44.43 1.10 5.73
N THR A 451 45.05 1.86 6.65
CA THR A 451 44.79 1.74 8.11
C THR A 451 43.50 2.46 8.56
N LYS A 452 43.04 3.47 7.80
CA LYS A 452 41.79 4.20 8.06
C LYS A 452 40.90 4.26 6.82
N ASN A 453 39.75 3.59 6.92
CA ASN A 453 38.84 3.34 5.80
C ASN A 453 37.46 3.97 6.02
N ILE A 454 37.43 5.29 6.26
CA ILE A 454 36.17 6.04 6.34
C ILE A 454 35.39 5.87 5.03
N TYR A 455 34.11 5.51 5.13
CA TYR A 455 33.21 5.43 3.99
C TYR A 455 33.19 6.75 3.23
N ASN A 456 33.52 6.70 1.93
CA ASN A 456 33.68 7.88 1.10
C ASN A 456 33.30 7.59 -0.36
N PRO A 457 32.09 8.01 -0.78
CA PRO A 457 31.61 7.85 -2.15
C PRO A 457 32.40 8.55 -3.25
N ASN A 458 33.30 9.48 -2.90
CA ASN A 458 34.11 10.24 -3.85
C ASN A 458 35.56 9.73 -3.96
N LYS A 459 35.98 8.76 -3.13
CA LYS A 459 37.35 8.21 -3.13
C LYS A 459 37.39 6.91 -3.93
N LYS A 460 38.05 6.90 -5.09
CA LYS A 460 38.23 5.70 -5.91
C LYS A 460 38.79 4.53 -5.08
N GLY A 461 38.18 3.35 -5.21
CA GLY A 461 38.55 2.14 -4.47
C GLY A 461 37.89 2.01 -3.09
N ASN A 462 37.31 3.07 -2.54
CA ASN A 462 36.49 2.97 -1.32
C ASN A 462 35.15 2.26 -1.63
N ILE A 463 34.63 1.48 -0.70
CA ILE A 463 33.35 0.77 -0.90
C ILE A 463 32.21 1.72 -1.28
N GLY A 464 32.15 2.92 -0.68
CA GLY A 464 31.10 3.89 -1.00
C GLY A 464 31.19 4.40 -2.42
N TYR A 465 32.41 4.50 -2.96
CA TYR A 465 32.63 4.87 -4.36
C TYR A 465 32.20 3.74 -5.29
N ILE A 466 32.58 2.49 -4.97
CA ILE A 466 32.20 1.32 -5.78
C ILE A 466 30.67 1.21 -5.85
N ILE A 467 29.99 1.29 -4.70
CA ILE A 467 28.54 1.22 -4.60
C ILE A 467 27.88 2.33 -5.43
N ASN A 468 28.27 3.59 -5.22
CA ASN A 468 27.65 4.71 -5.90
C ASN A 468 27.89 4.72 -7.42
N GLN A 469 29.02 4.15 -7.90
CA GLN A 469 29.33 4.09 -9.33
C GLN A 469 28.74 2.86 -10.02
N LYS A 470 28.64 1.73 -9.33
CA LYS A 470 28.27 0.44 -9.96
C LYS A 470 26.83 0.00 -9.68
N ALA A 471 26.10 0.69 -8.81
CA ALA A 471 24.67 0.41 -8.58
C ALA A 471 23.84 0.40 -9.88
N SER A 472 24.23 1.20 -10.87
CA SER A 472 23.61 1.25 -12.20
C SER A 472 23.74 -0.05 -13.00
N ASP A 473 24.66 -0.95 -12.63
CA ASP A 473 24.79 -2.27 -13.25
C ASP A 473 23.58 -3.17 -12.91
N ALA A 474 22.89 -2.88 -11.80
CA ALA A 474 21.78 -3.68 -11.28
C ALA A 474 20.43 -2.94 -11.31
N ILE A 475 20.43 -1.61 -11.34
CA ILE A 475 19.24 -0.78 -11.08
C ILE A 475 19.01 0.20 -12.21
N ASP A 476 17.77 0.25 -12.73
CA ASP A 476 17.34 1.29 -13.67
C ASP A 476 17.12 2.60 -12.89
N GLU A 477 18.04 3.55 -13.05
CA GLU A 477 18.09 4.73 -12.19
C GLU A 477 16.98 5.78 -12.43
N LYS A 478 16.10 5.59 -13.43
CA LYS A 478 15.11 6.62 -13.84
C LYS A 478 14.23 7.15 -12.70
N TYR A 479 13.98 6.33 -11.67
CA TYR A 479 13.14 6.69 -10.54
C TYR A 479 13.92 7.24 -9.34
N PHE A 480 15.25 7.15 -9.36
CA PHE A 480 16.11 7.54 -8.25
C PHE A 480 16.73 8.93 -8.45
N VAL A 481 16.74 9.71 -7.38
CA VAL A 481 17.34 11.06 -7.35
C VAL A 481 18.62 11.06 -6.53
N LYS A 482 19.50 12.03 -6.81
CA LYS A 482 20.67 12.29 -5.97
C LYS A 482 20.24 13.04 -4.71
N THR A 483 20.74 12.60 -3.56
CA THR A 483 20.42 13.17 -2.25
C THR A 483 21.71 13.32 -1.44
N GLU A 484 21.75 14.34 -0.58
CA GLU A 484 22.80 14.46 0.43
C GLU A 484 22.59 13.42 1.53
N ILE A 485 23.61 12.59 1.76
CA ILE A 485 23.64 11.63 2.86
C ILE A 485 24.65 12.06 3.91
N GLU A 486 24.41 11.68 5.16
CA GLU A 486 25.33 11.89 6.26
C GLU A 486 26.01 10.58 6.66
N VAL A 487 27.34 10.54 6.54
CA VAL A 487 28.17 9.42 6.93
C VAL A 487 28.66 9.67 8.37
N PRO A 488 28.21 8.89 9.36
CA PRO A 488 28.64 9.05 10.74
C PRO A 488 30.04 8.47 10.97
N ILE A 489 30.87 9.24 11.68
CA ILE A 489 32.24 8.87 12.05
C ILE A 489 32.37 8.85 13.57
N TYR A 490 32.63 7.67 14.13
CA TYR A 490 32.77 7.42 15.55
C TYR A 490 34.23 7.52 16.01
N LYS A 491 34.46 7.83 17.29
CA LYS A 491 35.82 7.83 17.88
C LYS A 491 36.39 6.42 17.96
N THR A 492 35.57 5.49 18.41
CA THR A 492 35.89 4.07 18.64
C THR A 492 34.75 3.20 18.11
N LEU A 493 33.96 2.56 18.97
CA LEU A 493 32.82 1.74 18.58
C LEU A 493 31.59 2.60 18.26
N ALA A 494 30.84 2.21 17.23
CA ALA A 494 29.58 2.85 16.89
C ALA A 494 28.56 2.61 18.00
N THR A 495 27.95 3.70 18.44
CA THR A 495 26.81 3.73 19.35
C THR A 495 25.82 4.73 18.80
N TYR A 496 24.53 4.53 19.02
CA TYR A 496 23.49 5.35 18.42
C TYR A 496 23.67 6.84 18.75
N LYS A 497 24.10 7.18 19.97
CA LYS A 497 24.37 8.57 20.39
C LYS A 497 25.79 9.06 20.13
N GLY A 498 26.77 8.16 19.96
CA GLY A 498 28.20 8.48 20.12
C GLY A 498 28.96 8.98 18.89
N THR A 499 28.31 9.71 17.97
CA THR A 499 29.01 10.23 16.78
C THR A 499 30.04 11.30 17.17
N SER A 500 31.25 11.24 16.56
CA SER A 500 32.31 12.24 16.79
C SER A 500 32.34 13.32 15.73
N SER A 501 32.02 12.95 14.49
CA SER A 501 31.79 13.88 13.39
C SER A 501 30.93 13.22 12.31
N THR A 502 30.41 14.03 11.39
CA THR A 502 29.71 13.56 10.19
C THR A 502 30.38 14.11 8.94
N LYS A 503 30.30 13.37 7.84
CA LYS A 503 30.66 13.85 6.50
C LYS A 503 29.46 13.74 5.57
N LYS A 504 29.22 14.80 4.80
CA LYS A 504 28.11 14.88 3.85
C LYS A 504 28.58 14.53 2.45
N TYR A 505 27.79 13.75 1.73
CA TYR A 505 28.06 13.37 0.33
C TYR A 505 26.77 13.42 -0.48
N ASN A 506 26.81 14.01 -1.67
CA ASN A 506 25.67 13.98 -2.59
C ASN A 506 25.81 12.79 -3.55
N VAL A 507 24.98 11.77 -3.37
CA VAL A 507 25.08 10.49 -4.08
C VAL A 507 23.70 10.01 -4.51
N LYS A 508 23.66 9.08 -5.48
CA LYS A 508 22.40 8.45 -5.87
C LYS A 508 22.13 7.19 -5.06
N PHE A 509 23.17 6.41 -4.82
CA PHE A 509 23.10 5.14 -4.10
C PHE A 509 24.19 5.05 -3.05
N HIS A 510 23.90 4.34 -1.95
CA HIS A 510 24.84 4.15 -0.85
C HIS A 510 24.57 2.86 -0.06
N ALA A 511 25.53 2.47 0.78
CA ALA A 511 25.35 1.42 1.77
C ALA A 511 24.40 1.86 2.90
N PRO A 512 23.70 0.94 3.57
CA PRO A 512 22.82 1.28 4.69
C PRO A 512 23.55 1.80 5.92
N ASN A 513 22.81 2.51 6.77
CA ASN A 513 23.22 2.86 8.13
C ASN A 513 22.55 1.89 9.11
N MET A 514 23.33 1.32 10.04
CA MET A 514 22.85 0.26 10.96
C MET A 514 21.67 0.64 11.85
N TYR A 515 21.41 1.94 12.03
CA TYR A 515 20.35 2.46 12.91
C TYR A 515 19.05 2.81 12.17
N GLU A 516 18.98 2.58 10.86
CA GLU A 516 17.78 2.80 10.04
C GLU A 516 16.80 1.63 10.18
N MET A 517 15.49 1.89 9.94
CA MET A 517 14.41 0.91 10.13
C MET A 517 14.36 -0.17 9.02
N HIS A 518 15.31 -1.11 9.07
CA HIS A 518 15.31 -2.30 8.21
C HIS A 518 15.88 -3.52 8.96
N THR A 519 15.43 -4.72 8.60
CA THR A 519 16.03 -5.95 9.14
C THR A 519 17.50 -6.05 8.75
N ALA A 520 18.33 -6.51 9.66
CA ALA A 520 19.73 -6.79 9.40
C ALA A 520 19.89 -8.06 8.54
N ARG A 521 18.92 -8.97 8.61
CA ARG A 521 18.97 -10.29 8.00
C ARG A 521 18.95 -10.25 6.48
N ASN A 522 19.61 -11.22 5.87
CA ASN A 522 19.66 -11.41 4.43
C ASN A 522 19.38 -12.87 4.07
N THR A 523 18.11 -13.18 3.80
CA THR A 523 17.61 -14.57 3.74
C THR A 523 17.98 -15.32 2.47
N ASN A 524 18.14 -14.63 1.34
CA ASN A 524 18.17 -15.31 0.03
C ASN A 524 19.58 -15.56 -0.50
N THR A 525 20.54 -14.70 -0.17
CA THR A 525 21.90 -14.79 -0.73
C THR A 525 22.92 -15.30 0.26
N GLN A 526 22.58 -15.36 1.57
CA GLN A 526 23.49 -15.75 2.66
C GLN A 526 24.85 -15.04 2.55
N ARG A 527 24.82 -13.71 2.45
CA ARG A 527 26.02 -12.88 2.32
C ARG A 527 26.01 -11.74 3.30
N SER A 528 27.17 -11.50 3.89
CA SER A 528 27.46 -10.29 4.64
C SER A 528 27.36 -9.05 3.75
N TYR A 529 27.15 -7.87 4.33
CA TYR A 529 27.16 -6.61 3.58
C TYR A 529 27.71 -5.43 4.37
N TRP A 530 28.28 -4.50 3.62
CA TRP A 530 28.88 -3.29 4.17
C TRP A 530 27.86 -2.28 4.67
N LEU A 531 28.24 -1.56 5.73
CA LEU A 531 27.53 -0.40 6.27
C LEU A 531 28.31 0.89 5.96
N MET A 532 27.61 2.04 5.95
CA MET A 532 28.26 3.35 5.80
C MET A 532 28.93 3.83 7.09
N ASN A 533 28.54 3.29 8.25
CA ASN A 533 29.07 3.67 9.55
C ASN A 533 30.60 3.53 9.55
N SER A 534 31.29 4.53 10.10
CA SER A 534 32.75 4.63 10.01
C SER A 534 33.38 4.99 11.35
N SER A 535 34.66 4.65 11.57
CA SER A 535 35.36 4.99 12.81
C SER A 535 36.76 5.55 12.55
N ASN A 536 37.23 6.40 13.49
CA ASN A 536 38.60 6.89 13.53
C ASN A 536 39.60 5.87 14.12
N GLU A 537 39.10 4.82 14.78
CA GLU A 537 39.91 3.69 15.24
C GLU A 537 40.41 2.89 14.05
N GLU A 538 41.70 2.57 14.05
CA GLU A 538 42.34 1.87 12.93
C GLU A 538 41.68 0.51 12.68
N TYR A 539 41.60 0.14 11.40
CA TYR A 539 41.00 -1.11 10.91
C TYR A 539 39.51 -1.29 11.18
N ARG A 540 38.87 -0.43 11.97
CA ARG A 540 37.46 -0.59 12.33
C ARG A 540 36.52 -0.29 11.16
N ARG A 541 35.86 -1.34 10.70
CA ARG A 541 34.82 -1.32 9.67
C ARG A 541 33.57 -2.01 10.19
N TYR A 542 32.44 -1.73 9.55
CA TYR A 542 31.14 -2.21 9.97
C TYR A 542 30.52 -3.05 8.86
N ILE A 543 30.23 -4.30 9.20
CA ILE A 543 29.62 -5.28 8.31
C ILE A 543 28.48 -5.93 9.09
N VAL A 544 27.38 -6.18 8.40
CA VAL A 544 26.35 -7.09 8.88
C VAL A 544 26.65 -8.46 8.31
N SER A 545 26.71 -9.49 9.16
CA SER A 545 26.92 -10.87 8.71
C SER A 545 25.73 -11.40 7.94
N GLU A 546 25.93 -12.52 7.25
CA GLU A 546 24.84 -13.26 6.60
C GLU A 546 23.66 -13.60 7.54
N ILE A 547 23.94 -13.64 8.84
CA ILE A 547 22.98 -13.98 9.90
C ILE A 547 22.41 -12.74 10.62
N GLY A 548 22.62 -11.53 10.07
CA GLY A 548 22.04 -10.29 10.60
C GLY A 548 22.73 -9.73 11.84
N VAL A 549 23.99 -10.11 12.10
CA VAL A 549 24.76 -9.64 13.27
C VAL A 549 25.80 -8.63 12.83
N VAL A 550 25.87 -7.47 13.50
CA VAL A 550 26.91 -6.47 13.24
C VAL A 550 28.21 -6.96 13.87
N PHE A 551 29.28 -7.05 13.07
CA PHE A 551 30.62 -7.29 13.56
C PHE A 551 31.57 -6.18 13.12
N TYR A 552 32.65 -6.05 13.87
CA TYR A 552 33.65 -5.01 13.70
C TYR A 552 35.00 -5.66 13.44
N GLU A 553 35.49 -5.52 12.22
CA GLU A 553 36.84 -5.96 11.90
C GLU A 553 37.86 -5.11 12.65
N LYS A 554 38.87 -5.76 13.22
CA LYS A 554 40.04 -5.10 13.82
C LYS A 554 41.35 -5.46 13.11
N GLU A 555 41.34 -6.39 12.15
CA GLU A 555 42.56 -6.90 11.52
C GLU A 555 42.56 -6.68 10.01
N GLY A 556 43.75 -6.44 9.45
CA GLY A 556 44.01 -6.01 8.07
C GLY A 556 43.76 -7.05 6.97
N THR A 557 42.92 -8.06 7.21
CA THR A 557 42.47 -9.00 6.18
C THR A 557 41.40 -8.35 5.30
N PRO A 558 41.50 -8.46 3.96
CA PRO A 558 40.39 -8.13 3.10
C PRO A 558 39.26 -9.12 3.35
N THR A 559 38.18 -8.68 3.98
CA THR A 559 36.92 -9.42 3.97
C THR A 559 36.13 -8.94 2.79
N ASP A 560 35.80 -9.84 1.88
CA ASP A 560 34.83 -9.57 0.84
C ASP A 560 33.43 -9.62 1.46
N ALA A 561 32.63 -8.59 1.20
CA ALA A 561 31.23 -8.57 1.56
C ALA A 561 30.40 -8.02 0.41
N GLY A 562 29.13 -8.40 0.39
CA GLY A 562 28.16 -7.92 -0.58
C GLY A 562 27.68 -6.51 -0.26
N THR A 563 26.63 -6.11 -0.98
CA THR A 563 26.07 -4.77 -0.86
C THR A 563 24.55 -4.85 -0.75
N ARG A 564 23.98 -4.17 0.24
CA ARG A 564 22.59 -3.69 0.15
C ARG A 564 22.61 -2.25 -0.31
N ILE A 565 21.68 -1.90 -1.20
CA ILE A 565 21.64 -0.58 -1.82
C ILE A 565 20.51 0.23 -1.18
N VAL A 566 20.85 1.42 -0.71
CA VAL A 566 19.88 2.45 -0.32
C VAL A 566 19.83 3.53 -1.39
N GLY A 567 18.63 4.00 -1.70
CA GLY A 567 18.38 5.09 -2.64
C GLY A 567 17.11 5.87 -2.30
N TYR A 568 16.89 6.96 -3.04
CA TYR A 568 15.74 7.87 -2.85
C TYR A 568 14.91 7.94 -4.11
N LEU A 569 13.65 7.52 -4.03
CA LEU A 569 12.69 7.62 -5.13
C LEU A 569 12.19 9.07 -5.27
N ASP A 570 11.99 9.48 -6.52
CA ASP A 570 11.45 10.78 -6.90
C ASP A 570 9.99 10.96 -6.41
N LYS A 571 9.63 12.19 -6.05
CA LYS A 571 8.28 12.55 -5.61
C LYS A 571 7.17 12.20 -6.58
N ASN A 572 7.49 12.04 -7.86
CA ASN A 572 6.51 11.75 -8.89
C ASN A 572 6.16 10.27 -8.96
N CYS A 573 6.94 9.38 -8.33
CA CYS A 573 6.67 7.96 -8.34
C CYS A 573 5.27 7.64 -7.79
N GLN A 574 4.53 6.82 -8.53
CA GLN A 574 3.16 6.42 -8.24
C GLN A 574 3.01 4.91 -8.26
N ILE A 575 2.12 4.40 -7.42
CA ILE A 575 1.70 3.00 -7.43
C ILE A 575 0.89 2.73 -8.69
N VAL A 576 1.18 1.60 -9.34
CA VAL A 576 0.40 1.06 -10.47
C VAL A 576 -0.54 -0.02 -9.96
N GLN A 577 -0.03 -0.92 -9.12
CA GLN A 577 -0.74 -2.05 -8.52
C GLN A 577 0.05 -2.59 -7.33
N GLY A 578 -0.53 -3.54 -6.58
CA GLY A 578 0.09 -4.21 -5.43
C GLY A 578 -0.55 -3.78 -4.12
N GLN A 579 -0.08 -4.34 -3.01
CA GLN A 579 -0.60 -4.08 -1.65
C GLN A 579 0.50 -3.68 -0.67
N GLY A 580 1.73 -3.49 -1.14
CA GLY A 580 2.85 -3.08 -0.29
C GLY A 580 3.35 -4.18 0.65
N THR A 581 2.95 -5.44 0.44
CA THR A 581 3.44 -6.58 1.22
C THR A 581 4.65 -7.21 0.52
N LYS A 582 5.42 -8.04 1.23
CA LYS A 582 6.56 -8.76 0.66
C LYS A 582 6.16 -9.64 -0.54
N ASP A 583 5.00 -10.32 -0.45
CA ASP A 583 4.50 -11.23 -1.47
C ASP A 583 3.65 -10.54 -2.56
N ASN A 584 3.15 -9.34 -2.28
CA ASN A 584 2.41 -8.50 -3.23
C ASN A 584 2.89 -7.04 -3.15
N PRO A 585 4.16 -6.77 -3.52
CA PRO A 585 4.76 -5.45 -3.40
C PRO A 585 4.11 -4.46 -4.37
N TYR A 586 4.23 -3.17 -4.07
CA TYR A 586 3.79 -2.13 -5.01
C TYR A 586 4.67 -2.14 -6.25
N LYS A 587 4.05 -2.23 -7.43
CA LYS A 587 4.70 -1.89 -8.69
C LYS A 587 4.54 -0.40 -8.95
N ILE A 588 5.59 0.26 -9.41
CA ILE A 588 5.61 1.72 -9.51
C ILE A 588 5.91 2.24 -10.91
N THR A 589 5.39 3.44 -11.21
CA THR A 589 5.71 4.25 -12.38
C THR A 589 6.15 5.64 -11.95
N LYS A 590 6.74 6.44 -12.85
CA LYS A 590 7.09 7.85 -12.60
C LYS A 590 6.37 8.76 -13.58
#